data_AF-A0A127SHA7-F1
#
_entry.id   AF-A0A127SHA7-F1
#
_cell.length_a   1.000
_cell.length_b   1.000
_cell.length_c   1.000
_cell.angle_alpha   90.00
_cell.angle_beta   90.00
_cell.angle_gamma   90.00
#
_symmetry.space_group_name_H-M   'P 1'
#
loop_
_entity.id
_entity.type
_entity.pdbx_description
1 polymer ?
#
loop_
_entity_poly.entity_id
_entity_poly.type
_entity_poly.pdbx_seq_one_letter_code
_entity_poly.pdbx_strand_id
1 'polypeptide(L)'
;FGLVMTGTVLIIVLTTKFTKGAWIVVVAIPVIYVVMRVIHRHYERVRTEMMTFGDAKVTLPARVHVIVLVSKLHKPTMRALAYARASRPTVLEAVTVDVDHDETVELQREWDRQQIPVTLKILASPYREITRPVLDYVDQLRAEHPQDL
;
A
#
# COMPACT_ATOMS: atom_id res chain seq x y z
N PHE A 1 -27.67 -23.05 -42.85
CA PHE A 1 -28.63 -21.97 -43.16
C PHE A 1 -28.83 -20.96 -42.03
N GLY A 2 -28.88 -21.37 -40.75
CA GLY A 2 -29.05 -20.45 -39.61
C GLY A 2 -28.00 -19.33 -39.50
N LEU A 3 -26.70 -19.64 -39.71
CA LEU A 3 -25.60 -18.67 -39.62
C LEU A 3 -25.68 -17.55 -40.67
N VAL A 4 -26.09 -17.89 -41.89
CA VAL A 4 -26.25 -16.91 -42.99
C VAL A 4 -27.47 -16.03 -42.73
N MET A 5 -28.55 -16.62 -42.21
CA MET A 5 -29.80 -15.91 -41.89
C MET A 5 -29.64 -14.97 -40.68
N THR A 6 -28.98 -15.40 -39.61
CA THR A 6 -28.67 -14.54 -38.45
C THR A 6 -27.63 -13.48 -38.79
N GLY A 7 -26.63 -13.80 -39.63
CA GLY A 7 -25.67 -12.83 -40.15
C GLY A 7 -26.33 -11.73 -40.98
N THR A 8 -27.32 -12.09 -41.81
CA THR A 8 -28.06 -11.13 -42.64
C THR A 8 -28.96 -10.23 -41.80
N VAL A 9 -29.65 -10.80 -40.82
CA VAL A 9 -30.46 -10.03 -39.86
C VAL A 9 -29.59 -9.09 -39.03
N LEU A 10 -28.41 -9.53 -38.59
CA LEU A 10 -27.44 -8.71 -37.86
C LEU A 10 -26.98 -7.52 -38.71
N ILE A 11 -26.65 -7.75 -39.98
CA ILE A 11 -26.25 -6.71 -40.94
C ILE A 11 -27.40 -5.71 -41.13
N ILE A 12 -28.63 -6.17 -41.38
CA ILE A 12 -29.79 -5.29 -41.58
C ILE A 12 -30.09 -4.46 -40.33
N VAL A 13 -30.04 -5.05 -39.13
CA VAL A 13 -30.26 -4.32 -37.87
C VAL A 13 -29.16 -3.30 -37.62
N LEU A 14 -27.91 -3.61 -37.96
CA LEU A 14 -26.81 -2.63 -37.99
C LEU A 14 -27.20 -1.49 -38.92
N THR A 15 -27.37 -1.74 -40.22
CA THR A 15 -27.55 -0.66 -41.21
C THR A 15 -28.82 0.16 -40.98
N THR A 16 -29.90 -0.45 -40.51
CA THR A 16 -31.20 0.22 -40.29
C THR A 16 -31.23 1.05 -39.00
N LYS A 17 -30.49 0.67 -37.95
CA LYS A 17 -30.41 1.47 -36.71
C LYS A 17 -29.36 2.59 -36.77
N PHE A 18 -28.52 2.61 -37.80
CA PHE A 18 -27.51 3.66 -38.00
C PHE A 18 -28.13 5.05 -38.27
N THR A 19 -29.38 5.13 -38.72
CA THR A 19 -30.04 6.41 -39.05
C THR A 19 -30.68 7.13 -37.85
N LYS A 20 -30.77 6.51 -36.66
CA LYS A 20 -31.52 7.06 -35.51
C LYS A 20 -30.73 7.21 -34.19
N GLY A 21 -29.39 7.21 -34.23
CA GLY A 21 -28.58 7.59 -33.05
C GLY A 21 -27.82 6.46 -32.34
N ALA A 22 -27.68 5.28 -32.95
CA ALA A 22 -26.95 4.15 -32.36
C ALA A 22 -25.41 4.24 -32.46
N TRP A 23 -24.84 5.36 -32.94
CA TRP A 23 -23.39 5.58 -33.00
C TRP A 23 -22.73 5.53 -31.62
N ILE A 24 -23.47 5.88 -30.57
CA ILE A 24 -23.02 5.84 -29.17
C ILE A 24 -22.61 4.42 -28.77
N VAL A 25 -23.32 3.39 -29.22
CA VAL A 25 -22.99 1.99 -28.87
C VAL A 25 -21.70 1.55 -29.57
N VAL A 26 -21.50 1.96 -30.82
CA VAL A 26 -20.30 1.68 -31.60
C VAL A 26 -19.06 2.33 -30.96
N VAL A 27 -19.21 3.47 -30.31
CA VAL A 27 -18.13 4.15 -29.57
C VAL A 27 -18.00 3.63 -28.13
N ALA A 28 -19.10 3.30 -27.45
CA ALA A 28 -19.09 2.88 -26.06
C ALA A 28 -18.39 1.54 -25.85
N ILE A 29 -18.61 0.56 -26.73
CA ILE A 29 -17.96 -0.76 -26.65
C ILE A 29 -16.42 -0.67 -26.68
N PRO A 30 -15.78 0.01 -27.65
CA PRO A 30 -14.33 0.14 -27.67
C PRO A 30 -13.80 0.99 -26.50
N VAL A 31 -14.53 2.02 -26.06
CA VAL A 31 -14.16 2.81 -24.87
C VAL A 31 -14.14 1.94 -23.60
N ILE A 32 -15.21 1.17 -23.35
CA ILE A 32 -15.31 0.25 -22.22
C ILE A 32 -14.19 -0.80 -22.28
N TYR A 33 -13.93 -1.36 -23.46
CA TYR A 33 -12.84 -2.32 -23.67
C TYR A 33 -11.46 -1.73 -23.35
N VAL A 34 -11.19 -0.49 -23.79
CA VAL A 34 -9.92 0.21 -23.49
C VAL A 34 -9.79 0.46 -21.99
N VAL A 35 -10.84 0.95 -21.32
CA VAL A 35 -10.84 1.18 -19.87
C VAL A 35 -10.56 -0.13 -19.12
N MET A 36 -11.24 -1.21 -19.48
CA MET A 36 -11.06 -2.51 -18.86
C MET A 36 -9.63 -3.05 -19.08
N ARG A 37 -9.05 -2.84 -20.27
CA ARG A 37 -7.66 -3.21 -20.56
C ARG A 37 -6.65 -2.37 -19.76
N VAL A 38 -6.89 -1.06 -19.59
CA VAL A 38 -6.03 -0.16 -18.80
C VAL A 38 -6.04 -0.57 -17.33
N ILE A 39 -7.22 -0.83 -16.78
CA ILE A 39 -7.38 -1.31 -15.40
C ILE A 39 -6.65 -2.65 -15.23
N HIS A 40 -6.87 -3.61 -16.12
CA HIS A 40 -6.18 -4.91 -16.06
C HIS A 40 -4.66 -4.75 -16.13
N ARG A 41 -4.13 -3.90 -17.01
CA ARG A 41 -2.70 -3.59 -17.07
C ARG A 41 -2.18 -2.92 -15.81
N HIS A 42 -2.98 -2.07 -15.17
CA HIS A 42 -2.61 -1.43 -13.91
C HIS A 42 -2.48 -2.47 -12.79
N TYR A 43 -3.44 -3.39 -12.70
CA TYR A 43 -3.37 -4.52 -11.75
C TYR A 43 -2.21 -5.48 -12.06
N GLU A 44 -1.88 -5.71 -13.32
CA GLU A 44 -0.69 -6.51 -13.70
C GLU A 44 0.62 -5.81 -13.32
N ARG A 45 0.72 -4.48 -13.46
CA ARG A 45 1.90 -3.73 -12.96
C ARG A 45 2.04 -3.83 -11.44
N VAL A 46 0.93 -3.72 -10.70
CA VAL A 46 0.93 -3.88 -9.24
C VAL A 46 1.25 -5.33 -8.82
N ARG A 47 0.86 -6.33 -9.62
CA ARG A 47 1.22 -7.74 -9.37
C ARG A 47 2.69 -8.06 -9.65
N THR A 48 3.34 -7.31 -10.54
CA THR A 48 4.74 -7.56 -10.90
C THR A 48 5.69 -7.26 -9.73
N GLU A 49 5.30 -6.41 -8.76
CA GLU A 49 6.05 -6.20 -7.52
C GLU A 49 5.87 -7.34 -6.48
N MET A 50 4.82 -8.16 -6.60
CA MET A 50 4.54 -9.25 -5.65
C MET A 50 5.17 -10.60 -6.03
N MET A 51 5.84 -10.71 -7.18
CA MET A 51 6.39 -11.98 -7.70
C MET A 51 7.91 -12.13 -7.59
N THR A 52 8.59 -11.28 -6.81
CA THR A 52 10.02 -11.48 -6.53
C THR A 52 10.23 -12.42 -5.34
N PHE A 53 9.66 -13.62 -5.41
CA PHE A 53 10.21 -14.78 -4.68
C PHE A 53 10.94 -15.67 -5.70
N GLY A 54 11.86 -15.06 -6.44
CA GLY A 54 12.81 -15.80 -7.26
C GLY A 54 13.86 -16.42 -6.35
N ASP A 55 13.80 -17.74 -6.18
CA ASP A 55 14.89 -18.63 -5.75
C ASP A 55 15.73 -18.23 -4.51
N ALA A 56 15.24 -17.27 -3.72
CA ALA A 56 15.84 -16.88 -2.46
C ALA A 56 15.55 -18.00 -1.48
N LYS A 57 16.55 -18.86 -1.26
CA LYS A 57 16.64 -19.69 -0.04
C LYS A 57 16.08 -18.85 1.10
N VAL A 58 15.12 -19.38 1.83
CA VAL A 58 14.60 -18.77 3.07
C VAL A 58 15.75 -18.76 4.07
N THR A 59 16.66 -17.79 3.89
CA THR A 59 17.69 -17.46 4.85
C THR A 59 16.94 -16.82 5.99
N LEU A 60 16.95 -17.46 7.16
CA LEU A 60 16.47 -16.81 8.36
C LEU A 60 17.21 -15.46 8.46
N PRO A 61 16.48 -14.35 8.58
CA PRO A 61 17.10 -13.05 8.65
C PRO A 61 18.10 -13.00 9.80
N ALA A 62 19.26 -12.41 9.54
CA ALA A 62 20.36 -12.38 10.50
C ALA A 62 19.99 -11.54 11.75
N ARG A 63 19.15 -10.53 11.56
CA ARG A 63 18.62 -9.64 12.61
C ARG A 63 17.23 -9.20 12.22
N VAL A 64 16.34 -9.17 13.20
CA VAL A 64 14.96 -8.70 13.03
C VAL A 64 14.86 -7.30 13.63
N HIS A 65 14.54 -6.32 12.80
CA HIS A 65 14.30 -4.93 13.22
C HIS A 65 12.79 -4.67 13.22
N VAL A 66 12.25 -4.33 14.39
CA VAL A 66 10.80 -4.07 14.53
C VAL A 66 10.57 -2.59 14.74
N ILE A 67 9.75 -2.01 13.86
CA ILE A 67 9.26 -0.64 13.97
C ILE A 67 7.79 -0.69 14.36
N VAL A 68 7.41 0.04 15.42
CA VAL A 68 6.01 0.21 15.84
C VAL A 68 5.63 1.67 15.64
N LEU A 69 4.71 1.94 14.72
CA LEU A 69 4.17 3.29 14.53
C LEU A 69 3.26 3.66 15.72
N VAL A 70 3.56 4.78 16.38
CA VAL A 70 2.83 5.27 17.54
C VAL A 70 2.40 6.71 17.32
N SER A 71 1.10 6.96 17.36
CA SER A 71 0.55 8.32 17.35
C SER A 71 0.19 8.81 18.76
N LYS A 72 -0.35 7.92 19.60
CA LYS A 72 -0.76 8.24 20.99
C LYS A 72 -0.51 7.07 21.93
N LEU A 73 -0.30 7.37 23.20
CA LEU A 73 -0.14 6.38 24.26
C LEU A 73 -1.51 5.87 24.74
N HIS A 74 -1.92 4.73 24.19
CA HIS A 74 -3.18 4.08 24.53
C HIS A 74 -2.95 2.60 24.88
N LYS A 75 -3.97 1.95 25.47
CA LYS A 75 -3.93 0.51 25.77
C LYS A 75 -3.57 -0.36 24.55
N PRO A 76 -4.05 -0.10 23.32
CA PRO A 76 -3.63 -0.85 22.13
C PRO A 76 -2.14 -0.68 21.81
N THR A 77 -1.62 0.54 21.89
CA THR A 77 -0.19 0.85 21.67
C THR A 77 0.70 0.08 22.64
N MET A 78 0.34 0.08 23.92
CA MET A 78 1.10 -0.67 24.94
C MET A 78 1.06 -2.18 24.70
N ARG A 79 -0.06 -2.72 24.22
CA ARG A 79 -0.17 -4.14 23.82
C ARG A 79 0.68 -4.45 22.59
N ALA A 80 0.70 -3.57 21.59
CA ALA A 80 1.53 -3.72 20.41
C ALA A 80 3.02 -3.72 20.77
N LEU A 81 3.46 -2.79 21.63
CA LEU A 81 4.83 -2.75 22.15
C LEU A 81 5.17 -4.00 22.96
N ALA A 82 4.26 -4.47 23.83
CA ALA A 82 4.48 -5.69 24.60
C ALA A 82 4.63 -6.92 23.69
N TYR A 83 3.82 -7.02 22.64
CA TYR A 83 3.90 -8.09 21.67
C TYR A 83 5.21 -8.02 20.85
N ALA A 84 5.57 -6.83 20.38
CA ALA A 84 6.83 -6.58 19.68
C ALA A 84 8.06 -6.87 20.55
N ARG A 85 7.99 -6.65 21.87
CA ARG A 85 9.06 -7.05 22.80
C ARG A 85 9.11 -8.57 23.01
N ALA A 86 7.97 -9.25 23.00
CA ALA A 86 7.90 -10.69 23.20
C ALA A 86 8.60 -11.47 22.08
N SER A 87 8.66 -10.93 20.86
CA SER A 87 9.40 -11.53 19.74
C SER A 87 10.93 -11.40 19.87
N ARG A 88 11.44 -10.69 20.90
CA ARG A 88 12.88 -10.45 21.15
C ARG A 88 13.65 -10.03 19.89
N PRO A 89 13.20 -8.96 19.22
CA PRO A 89 13.88 -8.47 18.03
C PRO A 89 15.27 -7.96 18.39
N THR A 90 16.15 -7.91 17.39
CA THR A 90 17.50 -7.35 17.57
C THR A 90 17.43 -5.85 17.86
N VAL A 91 16.49 -5.16 17.21
CA VAL A 91 16.21 -3.75 17.43
C VAL A 91 14.71 -3.54 17.51
N LEU A 92 14.26 -2.74 18.49
CA LEU A 92 12.86 -2.35 18.64
C LEU A 92 12.79 -0.83 18.80
N GLU A 93 12.07 -0.19 17.88
CA GLU A 93 11.88 1.27 17.88
C GLU A 93 10.40 1.60 17.76
N ALA A 94 9.95 2.54 18.59
CA ALA A 94 8.67 3.20 18.39
C ALA A 94 8.91 4.42 17.52
N VAL A 95 8.12 4.58 16.45
CA VAL A 95 8.25 5.71 15.52
C VAL A 95 6.98 6.53 15.58
N THR A 96 7.12 7.84 15.74
CA THR A 96 6.02 8.80 15.61
C THR A 96 6.35 9.82 14.53
N VAL A 97 5.34 10.35 13.87
CA VAL A 97 5.50 11.37 12.82
C VAL A 97 4.98 12.68 13.38
N ASP A 98 5.83 13.71 13.41
CA ASP A 98 5.47 15.05 13.87
C ASP A 98 4.58 15.73 12.82
N VAL A 99 3.28 15.49 12.93
CA VAL A 99 2.22 16.15 12.15
C VAL A 99 1.63 17.32 12.93
N ASP A 100 1.48 17.12 14.23
CA ASP A 100 1.07 18.11 15.23
C ASP A 100 2.12 18.11 16.34
N HIS A 101 2.80 19.25 16.49
CA HIS A 101 3.90 19.39 17.43
C HIS A 101 3.44 19.27 18.88
N ASP A 102 2.26 19.80 19.21
CA ASP A 102 1.75 19.77 20.58
C ASP A 102 1.39 18.33 20.98
N GLU A 103 0.78 17.55 20.09
CA GLU A 103 0.49 16.13 20.33
C GLU A 103 1.78 15.30 20.46
N THR A 104 2.78 15.58 19.64
CA THR A 104 4.08 14.87 19.66
C THR A 104 4.82 15.14 20.97
N VAL A 105 4.82 16.39 21.44
CA VAL A 105 5.42 16.76 22.73
C VAL A 105 4.67 16.12 23.90
N GLU A 106 3.33 16.07 23.85
CA GLU A 106 2.54 15.37 24.87
C GLU A 106 2.86 13.87 24.90
N LEU A 107 2.95 13.23 23.72
CA LEU A 107 3.34 11.83 23.60
C LEU A 107 4.74 11.59 24.20
N GLN A 108 5.72 12.44 23.89
CA GLN A 108 7.07 12.32 24.42
C GLN A 108 7.10 12.44 25.95
N ARG A 109 6.38 13.42 26.51
CA ARG A 109 6.27 13.58 27.96
C ARG A 109 5.64 12.35 28.63
N GLU A 110 4.58 11.80 28.04
CA GLU A 110 3.94 10.60 28.57
C GLU A 110 4.86 9.38 28.46
N TRP A 111 5.65 9.30 27.38
CA TRP A 111 6.64 8.25 27.17
C TRP A 111 7.71 8.24 28.26
N ASP A 112 8.26 9.42 28.55
CA ASP A 112 9.27 9.62 29.60
C ASP A 112 8.68 9.34 30.99
N ARG A 113 7.45 9.80 31.24
CA ARG A 113 6.74 9.58 32.52
C ARG A 113 6.53 8.09 32.80
N GLN A 114 6.16 7.32 31.77
CA GLN A 114 5.90 5.88 31.87
C GLN A 114 7.19 5.03 31.82
N GLN A 115 8.35 5.66 31.59
CA GLN A 115 9.65 5.00 31.48
C GLN A 115 9.64 3.77 30.56
N ILE A 116 9.02 3.94 29.38
CA ILE A 116 8.87 2.82 28.44
C ILE A 116 10.26 2.40 27.94
N PRO A 117 10.65 1.11 28.06
CA PRO A 117 11.99 0.63 27.75
C PRO A 117 12.21 0.45 26.22
N VAL A 118 11.67 1.36 25.42
CA VAL A 118 11.73 1.37 23.95
C VAL A 118 12.01 2.79 23.50
N THR A 119 12.97 2.95 22.58
CA THR A 119 13.31 4.26 22.02
C THR A 119 12.15 4.81 21.19
N LEU A 120 11.74 6.04 21.47
CA LEU A 120 10.76 6.79 20.66
C LEU A 120 11.52 7.70 19.68
N LYS A 121 11.38 7.43 18.39
CA LYS A 121 11.96 8.21 17.29
C LYS A 121 10.89 9.09 16.67
N ILE A 122 11.18 10.39 16.58
CA ILE A 122 10.28 11.38 15.99
C ILE A 122 10.76 11.67 14.57
N LEU A 123 9.90 11.43 13.58
CA LEU A 123 10.13 11.76 12.19
C LEU A 123 9.49 13.12 11.89
N ALA A 124 10.25 14.05 11.33
CA ALA A 124 9.71 15.32 10.87
C ALA A 124 8.79 15.11 9.67
N SER A 125 7.58 15.67 9.68
CA SER A 125 6.70 15.72 8.51
C SER A 125 6.61 17.13 7.95
N PRO A 126 7.39 17.49 6.91
CA PRO A 126 7.34 18.82 6.32
C PRO A 126 5.99 19.17 5.67
N TYR A 127 5.13 18.17 5.41
CA TYR A 127 3.84 18.35 4.72
C TYR A 127 2.61 17.91 5.54
N ARG A 128 2.77 17.58 6.84
CA ARG A 128 1.69 16.97 7.65
C ARG A 128 1.12 15.68 7.04
N GLU A 129 1.93 14.99 6.25
CA GLU A 129 1.61 13.69 5.67
C GLU A 129 2.29 12.59 6.52
N ILE A 130 1.56 11.53 6.87
CA ILE A 130 2.09 10.42 7.68
C ILE A 130 2.79 9.39 6.79
N THR A 131 2.25 9.13 5.59
CA THR A 131 2.66 7.99 4.76
C THR A 131 4.06 8.16 4.18
N ARG A 132 4.38 9.33 3.59
CA ARG A 132 5.70 9.54 2.95
C ARG A 132 6.87 9.42 3.93
N PRO A 133 6.88 10.12 5.09
CA PRO A 133 8.02 10.05 6.00
C PRO A 133 8.27 8.63 6.55
N VAL A 134 7.20 7.85 6.74
CA VAL A 134 7.32 6.46 7.17
C VAL A 134 7.94 5.59 6.08
N LEU A 135 7.50 5.76 4.83
CA LEU A 135 8.08 5.03 3.69
C LEU A 135 9.54 5.40 3.47
N ASP A 136 9.87 6.70 3.47
CA ASP A 136 11.23 7.19 3.32
C ASP A 136 12.15 6.63 4.43
N TYR A 137 11.64 6.56 5.67
CA TYR A 137 12.38 5.98 6.80
C TYR A 137 12.63 4.47 6.63
N VAL A 138 11.60 3.72 6.20
CA VAL A 138 11.73 2.28 5.95
C VAL A 138 12.68 1.99 4.79
N ASP A 139 12.62 2.78 3.72
CA ASP A 139 13.50 2.66 2.56
C ASP A 139 14.95 2.97 2.92
N GLN A 140 15.19 4.01 3.74
CA GLN A 140 16.52 4.31 4.25
C GLN A 140 17.06 3.18 5.13
N LEU A 141 16.25 2.67 6.07
CA LEU A 141 16.66 1.58 6.94
C LEU A 141 16.99 0.31 6.15
N ARG A 142 16.21 -0.02 5.12
CA ARG A 142 16.46 -1.15 4.23
C ARG A 142 17.70 -0.98 3.38
N ALA A 143 18.01 0.25 2.95
CA ALA A 143 19.23 0.56 2.22
C ALA A 143 20.48 0.43 3.11
N GLU A 144 20.38 0.82 4.38
CA GLU A 144 21.45 0.69 5.38
C GLU A 144 21.66 -0.77 5.83
N HIS A 145 20.58 -1.56 5.89
CA HIS A 145 20.57 -2.94 6.38
C HIS A 145 19.90 -3.93 5.41
N PRO A 146 20.46 -4.18 4.20
CA PRO A 146 19.82 -5.01 3.17
C PRO A 146 19.69 -6.51 3.55
N GLN A 147 20.29 -6.94 4.66
CA GLN A 147 20.28 -8.32 5.16
C GLN A 147 19.42 -8.52 6.42
N ASP A 148 18.88 -7.45 6.99
CA ASP A 148 18.01 -7.48 8.17
C ASP A 148 16.55 -7.48 7.65
N LEU A 149 15.83 -8.59 7.81
CA LEU A 149 14.46 -8.79 7.34
C LEU A 149 13.57 -9.36 8.45
#